data_AF-A0A538BCU4-F1
#
_entry.id   AF-A0A538BCU4-F1
#
_cell.length_a   1.000
_cell.length_b   1.000
_cell.length_c   1.000
_cell.angle_alpha   90.00
_cell.angle_beta   90.00
_cell.angle_gamma   90.00
#
_symmetry.space_group_name_H-M   'P 1'
#
loop_
_entity.id
_entity.type
_entity.pdbx_description
1 polymer ?
#
loop_
_entity_poly.entity_id
_entity_poly.type
_entity_poly.pdbx_seq_one_letter_code
_entity_poly.pdbx_strand_id
1 'polypeptide(L)'
;MKAARARLLVVAAAGIVIAHAADYALAFPDPTRRGRALSASGHGYWPAAVALAVVCGAAAVARAVRRGWRSAGPRASLPATAARLATGQVLLFTLLETVERLAVGAHPLLFLSSGAFALGVVLQVAVAVAAVLLLRGVEVGARRLLFLSSGAFALGVVLQVAVAVAAVLLLRVVEVGARRVAAALRPSRHPDIEAAAWLSRTVDVVVSWWGVAGDARGPPSLLPA
;
A
#
# COMPACT_ATOMS: atom_id res chain seq x y z
N MET A 1 15.51 22.78 6.77
CA MET A 1 15.87 21.42 7.26
C MET A 1 14.88 20.83 8.28
N LYS A 2 14.55 21.51 9.40
CA LYS A 2 13.73 20.97 10.51
C LYS A 2 12.46 20.19 10.07
N ALA A 3 11.62 20.78 9.21
CA ALA A 3 10.37 20.16 8.74
C ALA A 3 10.55 18.82 7.97
N ALA A 4 11.67 18.63 7.27
CA ALA A 4 11.96 17.37 6.57
C ALA A 4 12.34 16.25 7.55
N ARG A 5 13.09 16.58 8.61
CA ARG A 5 13.42 15.64 9.70
C ARG A 5 12.15 15.23 10.46
N ALA A 6 11.32 16.18 10.86
CA ALA A 6 10.05 15.91 11.52
C ALA A 6 9.13 14.99 10.69
N ARG A 7 9.09 15.16 9.36
CA ARG A 7 8.35 14.25 8.47
C ARG A 7 8.89 12.82 8.51
N LEU A 8 10.21 12.65 8.47
CA LEU A 8 10.84 11.33 8.54
C LEU A 8 10.56 10.64 9.89
N LEU A 9 10.59 11.38 11.00
CA LEU A 9 10.27 10.85 12.33
C LEU A 9 8.82 10.34 12.42
N VAL A 10 7.85 11.10 11.91
CA VAL A 10 6.43 10.68 11.87
C VAL A 10 6.24 9.40 11.05
N VAL A 11 6.91 9.29 9.90
CA VAL A 11 6.85 8.07 9.07
C VAL A 11 7.57 6.90 9.75
N ALA A 12 8.73 7.14 10.36
CA ALA A 12 9.50 6.12 11.06
C ALA A 12 8.72 5.55 12.26
N ALA A 13 8.08 6.39 13.08
CA ALA A 13 7.28 5.94 14.21
C ALA A 13 6.14 5.01 13.79
N ALA A 14 5.37 5.39 12.76
CA ALA A 14 4.32 4.53 12.22
C ALA A 14 4.87 3.23 11.62
N GLY A 15 5.96 3.33 10.85
CA GLY A 15 6.61 2.19 10.21
C GLY A 15 7.22 1.20 11.20
N ILE A 16 7.77 1.66 12.33
CA ILE A 16 8.33 0.81 13.37
C ILE A 16 7.25 -0.09 13.96
N VAL A 17 6.12 0.50 14.36
CA VAL A 17 4.99 -0.25 14.91
C VAL A 17 4.41 -1.24 13.89
N ILE A 18 4.36 -0.88 12.60
CA ILE A 18 3.91 -1.81 11.54
C ILE A 18 4.90 -2.99 11.37
N ALA A 19 6.20 -2.72 11.25
CA ALA A 19 7.23 -3.76 11.14
C ALA A 19 7.25 -4.66 12.37
N HIS A 20 7.06 -4.08 13.57
CA HIS A 20 7.05 -4.80 14.83
C HIS A 20 5.81 -5.68 15.02
N ALA A 21 4.64 -5.16 14.61
CA ALA A 21 3.41 -5.94 14.55
C ALA A 21 3.56 -7.16 13.61
N ALA A 22 4.21 -6.95 12.46
CA ALA A 22 4.49 -8.02 11.50
C ALA A 22 5.49 -9.06 12.06
N ASP A 23 6.56 -8.61 12.74
CA ASP A 23 7.56 -9.49 13.36
C ASP A 23 6.91 -10.42 14.39
N TYR A 24 6.15 -9.86 15.33
CA TYR A 24 5.40 -10.64 16.32
C TYR A 24 4.30 -11.52 15.69
N ALA A 25 3.67 -11.12 14.59
CA ALA A 25 2.70 -11.94 13.88
C ALA A 25 3.34 -13.14 13.17
N LEU A 26 4.55 -12.98 12.64
CA LEU A 26 5.32 -14.05 11.99
C LEU A 26 5.95 -15.01 13.03
N ALA A 27 6.54 -14.46 14.09
CA ALA A 27 7.13 -15.25 15.18
C ALA A 27 6.09 -15.97 16.05
N PHE A 28 4.91 -15.36 16.23
CA PHE A 28 3.80 -15.90 17.01
C PHE A 28 2.49 -15.80 16.22
N PRO A 29 2.18 -16.74 15.32
CA PRO A 29 0.93 -16.72 14.54
C PRO A 29 -0.33 -16.77 15.43
N ASP A 30 -0.30 -17.59 16.49
CA ASP A 30 -1.37 -17.66 17.49
C ASP A 30 -1.49 -16.34 18.29
N PRO A 31 -2.66 -15.68 18.30
CA PRO A 31 -2.85 -14.39 18.94
C PRO A 31 -2.64 -14.42 20.46
N THR A 32 -2.97 -15.54 21.12
CA THR A 32 -2.86 -15.70 22.58
C THR A 32 -1.40 -15.86 23.04
N ARG A 33 -0.58 -16.58 22.27
CA ARG A 33 0.87 -16.65 22.44
C ARG A 33 1.52 -15.31 22.11
N ARG A 34 1.07 -14.62 21.05
CA ARG A 34 1.56 -13.29 20.67
C ARG A 34 1.32 -12.24 21.76
N GLY A 35 0.11 -12.20 22.33
CA GLY A 35 -0.21 -11.31 23.44
C GLY A 35 0.66 -11.56 24.67
N ARG A 36 0.83 -12.83 25.07
CA ARG A 36 1.73 -13.20 26.18
C ARG A 36 3.19 -12.84 25.90
N ALA A 37 3.67 -13.05 24.68
CA ALA A 37 5.04 -12.71 24.29
C ALA A 37 5.29 -11.20 24.36
N LEU A 38 4.37 -10.37 23.83
CA LEU A 38 4.42 -8.91 23.93
C LEU A 38 4.43 -8.44 25.38
N SER A 39 3.54 -8.96 26.23
CA SER A 39 3.51 -8.60 27.65
C SER A 39 4.81 -8.96 28.38
N ALA A 40 5.37 -10.14 28.11
CA ALA A 40 6.62 -10.61 28.71
C ALA A 40 7.87 -9.85 28.24
N SER A 41 7.84 -9.22 27.06
CA SER A 41 8.94 -8.42 26.51
C SER A 41 8.83 -6.92 26.80
N GLY A 42 7.91 -6.49 27.67
CA GLY A 42 7.77 -5.08 28.09
C GLY A 42 6.76 -4.26 27.28
N HIS A 43 6.09 -4.84 26.30
CA HIS A 43 5.15 -4.14 25.41
C HIS A 43 3.76 -3.92 26.02
N GLY A 44 3.66 -3.69 27.34
CA GLY A 44 2.39 -3.39 28.02
C GLY A 44 1.68 -2.14 27.47
N TYR A 45 2.44 -1.21 26.89
CA TYR A 45 1.94 0.02 26.27
C TYR A 45 1.49 -0.14 24.80
N TRP A 46 1.53 -1.36 24.25
CA TRP A 46 1.32 -1.65 22.82
C TRP A 46 0.04 -1.03 22.20
N PRO A 47 -1.15 -1.05 22.84
CA PRO A 47 -2.33 -0.41 22.28
C PRO A 47 -2.16 1.10 22.02
N ALA A 48 -1.44 1.80 22.91
CA ALA A 48 -1.14 3.23 22.74
C ALA A 48 -0.11 3.46 21.61
N ALA A 49 0.87 2.57 21.46
CA ALA A 49 1.82 2.61 20.34
C ALA A 49 1.10 2.44 18.99
N VAL A 50 0.15 1.51 18.90
CA VAL A 50 -0.69 1.30 17.70
C VAL A 50 -1.55 2.53 17.41
N ALA A 51 -2.23 3.10 18.41
CA ALA A 51 -3.02 4.32 18.22
C ALA A 51 -2.16 5.50 17.71
N LEU A 52 -0.98 5.71 18.31
CA LEU A 52 -0.03 6.73 17.87
C LEU A 52 0.48 6.47 16.44
N ALA A 53 0.76 5.21 16.09
CA ALA A 53 1.18 4.83 14.74
C ALA A 53 0.12 5.12 13.68
N VAL A 54 -1.16 4.86 13.98
CA VAL A 54 -2.30 5.21 13.09
C VAL A 54 -2.38 6.71 12.87
N VAL A 55 -2.30 7.52 13.93
CA VAL A 55 -2.29 9.00 13.85
C VAL A 55 -1.10 9.50 13.04
N CYS A 56 0.10 8.96 13.28
CA CYS A 56 1.31 9.29 12.53
C CYS A 56 1.20 8.91 11.05
N GLY A 57 0.67 7.72 10.73
CA GLY A 57 0.43 7.25 9.37
C GLY A 57 -0.55 8.15 8.60
N ALA A 58 -1.71 8.44 9.19
CA ALA A 58 -2.69 9.36 8.63
C ALA A 58 -2.09 10.76 8.39
N ALA A 59 -1.33 11.28 9.36
CA ALA A 59 -0.67 12.58 9.25
C ALA A 59 0.50 12.60 8.23
N ALA A 60 1.08 11.44 7.89
CA ALA A 60 2.06 11.30 6.81
C ALA A 60 1.36 11.28 5.44
N VAL A 61 0.28 10.50 5.28
CA VAL A 61 -0.52 10.42 4.05
C VAL A 61 -1.15 11.78 3.71
N ALA A 62 -1.78 12.46 4.67
CA ALA A 62 -2.34 13.80 4.46
C ALA A 62 -1.27 14.82 4.02
N ARG A 63 -0.05 14.72 4.57
CA ARG A 63 1.09 15.53 4.12
C ARG A 63 1.65 15.11 2.76
N ALA A 64 1.47 13.87 2.32
CA ALA A 64 1.80 13.43 0.96
C ALA A 64 0.79 13.97 -0.06
N VAL A 65 -0.52 13.83 0.20
CA VAL A 65 -1.60 14.41 -0.62
C VAL A 65 -1.37 15.91 -0.81
N ARG A 66 -1.21 16.67 0.28
CA ARG A 66 -0.97 18.13 0.24
C ARG A 66 0.28 18.54 -0.55
N ARG A 67 1.32 17.69 -0.61
CA ARG A 67 2.54 17.95 -1.39
C ARG A 67 2.38 17.55 -2.86
N GLY A 68 1.61 16.52 -3.15
CA GLY A 68 1.16 16.20 -4.50
C GLY A 68 0.36 17.34 -5.11
N TRP A 69 -0.61 17.86 -4.35
CA TRP A 69 -1.46 18.98 -4.75
C TRP A 69 -0.70 20.28 -5.02
N ARG A 70 0.17 20.71 -4.10
CA ARG A 70 0.94 21.96 -4.27
C ARG A 70 2.01 21.89 -5.37
N SER A 71 2.15 20.74 -6.04
CA SER A 71 3.16 20.45 -7.06
C SER A 71 4.63 20.73 -6.69
N ALA A 72 4.90 21.03 -5.42
CA ALA A 72 6.01 21.89 -5.02
C ALA A 72 7.37 21.20 -4.94
N GLY A 73 8.32 21.73 -5.71
CA GLY A 73 9.75 21.70 -5.43
C GLY A 73 10.54 20.45 -5.88
N PRO A 74 11.88 20.52 -5.80
CA PRO A 74 12.77 19.40 -6.14
C PRO A 74 12.43 18.14 -5.34
N ARG A 75 12.31 17.02 -6.04
CA ARG A 75 12.05 15.72 -5.42
C ARG A 75 13.35 15.16 -4.84
N ALA A 76 13.35 14.86 -3.54
CA ALA A 76 14.37 14.00 -2.96
C ALA A 76 14.41 12.65 -3.72
N SER A 77 15.60 12.09 -3.90
CA SER A 77 15.78 10.79 -4.55
C SER A 77 15.13 9.69 -3.71
N LEU A 78 14.50 8.73 -4.39
CA LEU A 78 13.83 7.61 -3.72
C LEU A 78 14.83 6.76 -2.92
N PRO A 79 16.00 6.35 -3.47
CA PRO A 79 16.97 5.54 -2.72
C PRO A 79 17.48 6.23 -1.46
N ALA A 80 17.87 7.51 -1.53
CA ALA A 80 18.39 8.21 -0.35
C ALA A 80 17.30 8.49 0.69
N THR A 81 16.03 8.59 0.29
CA THR A 81 14.91 8.73 1.23
C THR A 81 14.60 7.40 1.92
N ALA A 82 14.59 6.30 1.16
CA ALA A 82 14.40 4.95 1.70
C ALA A 82 15.54 4.54 2.63
N ALA A 83 16.80 4.74 2.23
CA ALA A 83 17.97 4.47 3.06
C ALA A 83 17.93 5.25 4.39
N ARG A 84 17.67 6.57 4.36
CA ARG A 84 17.57 7.38 5.58
C ARG A 84 16.43 6.95 6.49
N LEU A 85 15.29 6.52 5.92
CA LEU A 85 14.18 6.01 6.71
C LEU A 85 14.51 4.66 7.33
N ALA A 86 15.06 3.72 6.54
CA ALA A 86 15.49 2.40 7.01
C ALA A 86 16.55 2.50 8.12
N THR A 87 17.60 3.31 7.95
CA THR A 87 18.60 3.55 9.01
C THR A 87 17.95 4.13 10.26
N GLY A 88 17.06 5.13 10.13
CA GLY A 88 16.35 5.71 11.28
C GLY A 88 15.45 4.71 12.00
N GLN A 89 14.76 3.83 11.25
CA GLN A 89 13.90 2.79 11.80
C GLN A 89 14.70 1.68 12.49
N VAL A 90 15.78 1.18 11.87
CA VAL A 90 16.63 0.14 12.47
C VAL A 90 17.29 0.65 13.76
N LEU A 91 17.81 1.88 13.77
CA LEU A 91 18.40 2.47 14.97
C LEU A 91 17.38 2.64 16.10
N LEU A 92 16.18 3.16 15.80
CA LEU A 92 15.15 3.37 16.82
C LEU A 92 14.52 2.05 17.29
N PHE A 93 14.35 1.07 16.41
CA PHE A 93 13.96 -0.31 16.76
C PHE A 93 14.96 -0.94 17.73
N THR A 94 16.26 -0.89 17.39
CA THR A 94 17.34 -1.41 18.24
C THR A 94 17.33 -0.75 19.62
N LEU A 95 17.13 0.57 19.66
CA LEU A 95 17.08 1.33 20.91
C LEU A 95 15.86 0.97 21.77
N LEU A 96 14.67 0.87 21.17
CA LEU A 96 13.44 0.50 21.88
C LEU A 96 13.56 -0.91 22.48
N GLU A 97 13.87 -1.91 21.66
CA GLU A 97 14.02 -3.30 22.12
C GLU A 97 15.12 -3.45 23.19
N THR A 98 16.19 -2.64 23.13
CA THR A 98 17.21 -2.61 24.19
C THR A 98 16.63 -2.05 25.50
N VAL A 99 15.93 -0.91 25.45
CA VAL A 99 15.33 -0.27 26.63
C VAL A 99 14.23 -1.13 27.24
N GLU A 100 13.36 -1.73 26.43
CA GLU A 100 12.24 -2.57 26.86
C GLU A 100 12.75 -3.84 27.56
N ARG A 101 13.78 -4.49 27.01
CA ARG A 101 14.41 -5.67 27.64
C ARG A 101 15.05 -5.33 28.96
N LEU A 102 15.81 -4.23 29.03
CA LEU A 102 16.38 -3.75 30.28
C LEU A 102 15.29 -3.42 31.32
N ALA A 103 14.16 -2.84 30.90
CA ALA A 103 13.04 -2.53 31.78
C ALA A 103 12.34 -3.77 32.37
N VAL A 104 12.39 -4.93 31.68
CA VAL A 104 11.92 -6.23 32.21
C VAL A 104 13.03 -7.11 32.79
N GLY A 105 14.24 -6.55 33.00
CA GLY A 105 15.38 -7.27 33.58
C GLY A 105 16.06 -8.28 32.64
N ALA A 106 15.73 -8.28 31.35
CA ALA A 106 16.31 -9.16 30.35
C ALA A 106 17.60 -8.57 29.73
N HIS A 107 18.60 -9.42 29.50
CA HIS A 107 19.88 -8.99 28.94
C HIS A 107 19.78 -8.77 27.41
N PRO A 108 20.00 -7.54 26.88
CA PRO A 108 19.67 -7.21 25.50
C PRO A 108 20.57 -7.93 24.47
N LEU A 109 21.85 -8.18 24.78
CA LEU A 109 22.79 -8.76 23.82
C LEU A 109 22.33 -10.11 23.25
N LEU A 110 21.69 -10.97 24.06
CA LEU A 110 21.19 -12.28 23.61
C LEU A 110 20.10 -12.14 22.54
N PHE A 111 19.27 -11.09 22.62
CA PHE A 111 18.28 -10.79 21.60
C PHE A 111 18.92 -10.16 20.37
N LEU A 112 19.87 -9.23 20.53
CA LEU A 112 20.56 -8.59 19.40
C LEU A 112 21.37 -9.58 18.56
N SER A 113 21.81 -10.71 19.13
CA SER A 113 22.41 -11.84 18.40
C SER A 113 21.41 -12.87 17.84
N SER A 114 20.10 -12.66 18.01
CA SER A 114 19.07 -13.65 17.66
C SER A 114 18.53 -13.50 16.24
N GLY A 115 18.03 -14.61 15.68
CA GLY A 115 17.31 -14.60 14.40
C GLY A 115 16.03 -13.75 14.40
N ALA A 116 15.39 -13.57 15.56
CA ALA A 116 14.22 -12.69 15.70
C ALA A 116 14.61 -11.21 15.52
N PHE A 117 15.69 -10.75 16.13
CA PHE A 117 16.19 -9.39 15.88
C PHE A 117 16.59 -9.18 14.41
N ALA A 118 17.23 -10.18 13.79
CA ALA A 118 17.55 -10.12 12.36
C ALA A 118 16.29 -10.02 11.47
N LEU A 119 15.22 -10.77 11.79
CA LEU A 119 13.92 -10.66 11.11
C LEU A 119 13.30 -9.27 11.29
N GLY A 120 13.27 -8.76 12.52
CA GLY A 120 12.84 -7.40 12.84
C GLY A 120 13.57 -6.33 12.02
N VAL A 121 14.91 -6.43 11.91
CA VAL A 121 15.72 -5.52 11.06
C VAL A 121 15.32 -5.61 9.59
N VAL A 122 15.14 -6.80 9.03
CA VAL A 122 14.67 -6.99 7.64
C VAL A 122 13.29 -6.35 7.43
N LEU A 123 12.38 -6.52 8.39
CA LEU A 123 11.04 -5.93 8.34
C LEU A 123 11.06 -4.40 8.45
N GLN A 124 11.92 -3.81 9.30
CA GLN A 124 12.12 -2.35 9.34
C GLN A 124 12.59 -1.80 7.98
N VAL A 125 13.53 -2.49 7.30
CA VAL A 125 14.00 -2.10 5.97
C VAL A 125 12.89 -2.25 4.92
N ALA A 126 12.14 -3.35 4.92
CA ALA A 126 11.04 -3.60 3.99
C ALA A 126 9.92 -2.56 4.15
N VAL A 127 9.52 -2.25 5.38
CA VAL A 127 8.49 -1.23 5.68
C VAL A 127 8.98 0.17 5.34
N ALA A 128 10.26 0.51 5.54
CA ALA A 128 10.83 1.78 5.11
C ALA A 128 10.72 1.97 3.58
N VAL A 129 11.05 0.94 2.80
CA VAL A 129 10.93 0.97 1.34
C VAL A 129 9.46 1.10 0.93
N ALA A 130 8.57 0.26 1.49
CA ALA A 130 7.14 0.28 1.20
C ALA A 130 6.49 1.64 1.54
N ALA A 131 6.83 2.24 2.69
CA ALA A 131 6.32 3.55 3.10
C ALA A 131 6.78 4.67 2.15
N VAL A 132 8.03 4.65 1.69
CA VAL A 132 8.54 5.63 0.71
C VAL A 132 7.85 5.48 -0.64
N LEU A 133 7.63 4.25 -1.11
CA LEU A 133 6.90 3.97 -2.35
C LEU A 133 5.43 4.40 -2.25
N LEU A 134 4.75 4.05 -1.16
CA LEU A 134 3.35 4.43 -0.89
C LEU A 134 3.18 5.96 -0.87
N LEU A 135 3.98 6.66 -0.07
CA LEU A 135 3.88 8.12 0.04
C LEU A 135 4.25 8.83 -1.27
N ARG A 136 5.15 8.26 -2.09
CA ARG A 136 5.42 8.74 -3.44
C ARG A 136 4.24 8.47 -4.39
N GLY A 137 3.62 7.30 -4.31
CA GLY A 137 2.41 6.95 -5.05
C GLY A 137 1.29 7.93 -4.76
N VAL A 138 1.06 8.26 -3.48
CA VAL A 138 0.10 9.28 -3.03
C VAL A 138 0.45 10.68 -3.55
N GLU A 139 1.73 11.11 -3.50
CA GLU A 139 2.18 12.39 -4.08
C GLU A 139 1.92 12.48 -5.60
N VAL A 140 2.13 11.38 -6.34
CA VAL A 140 1.92 11.32 -7.79
C VAL A 140 0.43 11.23 -8.12
N GLY A 141 -0.33 10.41 -7.41
CA GLY A 141 -1.78 10.25 -7.57
C GLY A 141 -2.53 11.55 -7.29
N ALA A 142 -2.23 12.23 -6.18
CA ALA A 142 -2.84 13.52 -5.86
C ALA A 142 -2.52 14.61 -6.91
N ARG A 143 -1.32 14.58 -7.51
CA ARG A 143 -0.97 15.47 -8.63
C ARG A 143 -1.73 15.13 -9.92
N ARG A 144 -1.87 13.83 -10.23
CA ARG A 144 -2.69 13.37 -11.36
C ARG A 144 -4.15 13.77 -11.17
N LEU A 145 -4.72 13.58 -9.99
CA LEU A 145 -6.10 14.00 -9.69
C LEU A 145 -6.32 15.51 -9.90
N LEU A 146 -5.37 16.38 -9.53
CA LEU A 146 -5.47 17.81 -9.86
C LEU A 146 -5.36 18.10 -11.36
N PHE A 147 -4.55 17.34 -12.10
CA PHE A 147 -4.51 17.47 -13.56
C PHE A 147 -5.85 17.06 -14.16
N LEU A 148 -6.42 15.92 -13.71
CA LEU A 148 -7.75 15.43 -14.10
C LEU A 148 -8.88 16.41 -13.71
N SER A 149 -8.77 17.11 -12.58
CA SER A 149 -9.74 18.13 -12.15
C SER A 149 -9.44 19.54 -12.68
N SER A 150 -8.47 19.71 -13.58
CA SER A 150 -8.14 20.99 -14.22
C SER A 150 -8.75 21.04 -15.61
N GLY A 151 -9.11 22.24 -16.09
CA GLY A 151 -9.74 22.43 -17.41
C GLY A 151 -8.93 21.87 -18.59
N ALA A 152 -7.62 21.68 -18.43
CA ALA A 152 -6.75 21.03 -19.41
C ALA A 152 -7.09 19.54 -19.64
N PHE A 153 -7.55 18.80 -18.62
CA PHE A 153 -8.02 17.43 -18.81
C PHE A 153 -9.40 17.37 -19.45
N ALA A 154 -10.32 18.25 -19.05
CA ALA A 154 -11.62 18.35 -19.72
C ALA A 154 -11.45 18.66 -21.22
N LEU A 155 -10.58 19.63 -21.56
CA LEU A 155 -10.21 19.95 -22.93
C LEU A 155 -9.52 18.77 -23.64
N GLY A 156 -8.62 18.06 -22.97
CA GLY A 156 -7.94 16.88 -23.51
C GLY A 156 -8.89 15.72 -23.80
N VAL A 157 -9.84 15.43 -22.92
CA VAL A 157 -10.88 14.41 -23.12
C VAL A 157 -11.82 14.81 -24.24
N VAL A 158 -12.29 16.06 -24.27
CA VAL A 158 -13.14 16.57 -25.37
C VAL A 158 -12.42 16.45 -26.72
N LEU A 159 -11.14 16.82 -26.79
CA LEU A 159 -10.34 16.70 -28.01
C LEU A 159 -10.13 15.23 -28.41
N GLN A 160 -9.84 14.34 -27.46
CA GLN A 160 -9.63 12.92 -27.72
C GLN A 160 -10.92 12.21 -28.16
N VAL A 161 -12.07 12.56 -27.58
CA VAL A 161 -13.40 12.10 -28.02
C VAL A 161 -13.72 12.63 -29.41
N ALA A 162 -13.47 13.92 -29.70
CA ALA A 162 -13.69 14.49 -31.02
C ALA A 162 -12.83 13.80 -32.10
N VAL A 163 -11.55 13.54 -31.83
CA VAL A 163 -10.66 12.79 -32.73
C VAL A 163 -11.14 11.35 -32.93
N ALA A 164 -11.58 10.67 -31.87
CA ALA A 164 -12.12 9.31 -31.97
C ALA A 164 -13.41 9.25 -32.80
N VAL A 165 -14.33 10.20 -32.62
CA VAL A 165 -15.56 10.33 -33.41
C VAL A 165 -15.23 10.63 -34.88
N ALA A 166 -14.31 11.57 -35.15
CA ALA A 166 -13.88 11.88 -36.51
C ALA A 166 -13.24 10.67 -37.22
N ALA A 167 -12.40 9.90 -36.51
CA ALA A 167 -11.81 8.67 -37.02
C ALA A 167 -12.86 7.59 -37.31
N VAL A 168 -13.84 7.39 -36.42
CA VAL A 168 -14.95 6.45 -36.63
C VAL A 168 -15.79 6.87 -37.83
N LEU A 169 -16.13 8.16 -37.97
CA LEU A 169 -16.88 8.66 -39.13
C LEU A 169 -16.11 8.48 -40.44
N LEU A 170 -14.80 8.76 -40.46
CA LEU A 170 -13.94 8.52 -41.61
C LEU A 170 -13.90 7.03 -41.98
N LEU A 171 -13.71 6.15 -40.99
CA LEU A 171 -13.73 4.70 -41.19
C LEU A 171 -15.11 4.22 -41.71
N ARG A 172 -16.23 4.77 -41.22
CA ARG A 172 -17.57 4.46 -41.74
C ARG A 172 -17.76 4.94 -43.19
N VAL A 173 -17.25 6.11 -43.55
CA VAL A 173 -17.27 6.60 -44.94
C VAL A 173 -16.46 5.69 -45.85
N VAL A 174 -15.26 5.29 -45.44
CA VAL A 174 -14.42 4.32 -46.17
C VAL A 174 -15.11 2.96 -46.28
N GLU A 175 -15.70 2.44 -45.21
CA GLU A 175 -16.41 1.16 -45.18
C GLU A 175 -17.67 1.17 -46.07
N VAL A 176 -18.43 2.27 -46.09
CA VAL A 176 -19.59 2.45 -46.99
C VAL A 176 -19.14 2.59 -48.44
N GLY A 177 -18.07 3.35 -48.71
CA GLY A 177 -17.46 3.46 -50.04
C GLY A 177 -16.97 2.11 -50.56
N ALA A 178 -16.20 1.38 -49.75
CA ALA A 178 -15.71 0.05 -50.05
C ALA A 178 -16.86 -0.96 -50.25
N ARG A 179 -17.93 -0.90 -49.45
CA ARG A 179 -19.13 -1.72 -49.68
C ARG A 179 -19.86 -1.39 -50.97
N ARG A 180 -19.97 -0.11 -51.36
CA ARG A 180 -20.58 0.29 -52.65
C ARG A 180 -19.74 -0.18 -53.84
N VAL A 181 -18.42 -0.01 -53.78
CA VAL A 181 -17.49 -0.51 -54.80
C VAL A 181 -17.51 -2.03 -54.86
N ALA A 182 -17.43 -2.72 -53.72
CA ALA A 182 -17.51 -4.18 -53.68
C ALA A 182 -18.86 -4.69 -54.22
N ALA A 183 -19.98 -4.07 -53.87
CA ALA A 183 -21.29 -4.45 -54.41
C ALA A 183 -21.39 -4.23 -55.92
N ALA A 184 -20.80 -3.16 -56.46
CA ALA A 184 -20.69 -2.93 -57.90
C ALA A 184 -19.75 -3.94 -58.61
N LEU A 185 -18.88 -4.64 -57.87
CA LEU A 185 -17.90 -5.59 -58.39
C LEU A 185 -18.19 -7.06 -58.06
N ARG A 186 -19.20 -7.40 -57.25
CA ARG A 186 -19.36 -8.77 -56.68
C ARG A 186 -20.23 -9.67 -57.58
N PRO A 187 -19.68 -10.77 -58.15
CA PRO A 187 -20.49 -11.80 -58.79
C PRO A 187 -21.23 -12.65 -57.74
N SER A 188 -22.42 -13.14 -58.08
CA SER A 188 -23.36 -13.80 -57.17
C SER A 188 -23.04 -15.29 -56.92
N ARG A 189 -22.67 -15.68 -55.68
CA ARG A 189 -22.58 -17.09 -55.20
C ARG A 189 -22.89 -17.28 -53.70
N HIS A 190 -23.22 -18.54 -53.34
CA HIS A 190 -23.87 -19.02 -52.09
C HIS A 190 -22.98 -19.11 -50.82
N PRO A 191 -23.58 -19.18 -49.59
CA PRO A 191 -22.86 -19.21 -48.30
C PRO A 191 -23.01 -20.50 -47.45
N ASP A 192 -22.05 -20.70 -46.52
CA ASP A 192 -22.02 -21.55 -45.30
C ASP A 192 -20.60 -21.41 -44.64
N ILE A 193 -20.26 -21.68 -43.35
CA ILE A 193 -21.02 -21.86 -42.08
C ILE A 193 -20.11 -21.51 -40.84
N GLU A 194 -20.74 -21.24 -39.68
CA GLU A 194 -20.33 -21.20 -38.23
C GLU A 194 -18.88 -21.10 -37.67
N ALA A 195 -18.73 -20.28 -36.60
CA ALA A 195 -17.93 -20.59 -35.37
C ALA A 195 -18.12 -19.53 -34.23
N ALA A 196 -18.70 -19.88 -33.06
CA ALA A 196 -18.68 -19.02 -31.85
C ALA A 196 -19.11 -19.72 -30.52
N ALA A 197 -18.17 -20.21 -29.68
CA ALA A 197 -18.51 -20.77 -28.35
C ALA A 197 -17.30 -20.95 -27.35
N TRP A 198 -16.64 -19.90 -26.85
CA TRP A 198 -15.42 -20.09 -25.99
C TRP A 198 -15.23 -19.25 -24.69
N LEU A 199 -16.01 -18.22 -24.39
CA LEU A 199 -15.63 -17.19 -23.39
C LEU A 199 -16.52 -17.09 -22.12
N SER A 200 -16.35 -17.96 -21.10
CA SER A 200 -17.19 -17.90 -19.88
C SER A 200 -16.66 -18.57 -18.58
N ARG A 201 -15.38 -18.42 -18.15
CA ARG A 201 -14.83 -19.28 -17.07
C ARG A 201 -13.80 -18.70 -16.06
N THR A 202 -13.94 -17.47 -15.52
CA THR A 202 -12.75 -16.77 -14.90
C THR A 202 -12.89 -15.88 -13.62
N VAL A 203 -13.85 -16.01 -12.68
CA VAL A 203 -14.18 -14.89 -11.72
C VAL A 203 -13.98 -15.08 -10.18
N ASP A 204 -13.88 -16.27 -9.58
CA ASP A 204 -14.30 -16.48 -8.15
C ASP A 204 -13.31 -16.37 -6.96
N VAL A 205 -12.13 -15.71 -7.02
CA VAL A 205 -11.02 -16.01 -6.05
C VAL A 205 -10.76 -15.03 -4.86
N VAL A 206 -11.41 -13.87 -4.73
CA VAL A 206 -10.78 -12.71 -4.00
C VAL A 206 -11.09 -12.50 -2.49
N VAL A 207 -12.09 -13.13 -1.86
CA VAL A 207 -12.76 -12.53 -0.66
C VAL A 207 -12.24 -12.93 0.75
N SER A 208 -11.44 -13.99 0.93
CA SER A 208 -11.21 -14.59 2.28
C SER A 208 -10.18 -13.91 3.23
N TRP A 209 -9.56 -12.79 2.85
CA TRP A 209 -8.28 -12.35 3.45
C TRP A 209 -8.34 -11.49 4.74
N TRP A 210 -9.51 -11.03 5.21
CA TRP A 210 -9.62 -10.03 6.29
C TRP A 210 -10.37 -10.56 7.53
N GLY A 211 -9.71 -11.40 8.32
CA GLY A 211 -10.22 -11.97 9.59
C GLY A 211 -10.42 -10.94 10.71
N VAL A 212 -11.41 -10.05 10.57
CA VAL A 212 -11.78 -9.00 11.54
C VAL A 212 -12.96 -9.41 12.45
N ALA A 213 -13.49 -10.62 12.28
CA ALA A 213 -14.49 -11.19 13.18
C ALA A 213 -13.84 -11.61 14.52
N GLY A 214 -13.79 -10.68 15.47
CA GLY A 214 -13.35 -10.96 16.84
C GLY A 214 -14.39 -11.76 17.61
N ASP A 215 -14.06 -12.98 18.02
CA ASP A 215 -14.92 -13.80 18.89
C ASP A 215 -14.79 -13.30 20.34
N ALA A 216 -15.60 -12.31 20.69
CA ALA A 216 -15.62 -11.65 22.01
C ALA A 216 -16.32 -12.53 23.06
N ARG A 217 -15.72 -13.66 23.42
CA ARG A 217 -16.14 -14.49 24.55
C ARG A 217 -15.17 -14.30 25.71
N GLY A 218 -15.66 -13.71 26.79
CA GLY A 218 -14.91 -13.57 28.03
C GLY A 218 -14.55 -14.93 28.65
N PRO A 219 -13.55 -15.01 29.53
CA PRO A 219 -13.18 -16.24 30.21
C PRO A 219 -14.33 -16.73 31.11
N PRO A 220 -14.52 -18.06 31.26
CA PRO A 220 -15.52 -18.59 32.16
C PRO A 220 -15.19 -18.23 33.62
N SER A 221 -16.18 -17.70 34.32
CA SER A 221 -16.11 -17.44 35.76
C SER A 221 -16.01 -18.74 36.54
N LEU A 222 -14.87 -18.97 37.20
CA LEU A 222 -14.73 -20.04 38.19
C LEU A 222 -15.48 -19.63 39.47
N LEU A 223 -16.57 -20.33 39.78
CA LEU A 223 -17.22 -20.25 41.08
C LEU A 223 -16.42 -21.07 42.10
N PRO A 224 -16.23 -20.59 43.34
CA PRO A 224 -15.71 -21.41 44.43
C PRO A 224 -16.79 -22.38 44.94
N ALA A 225 -16.33 -23.51 45.48
CA ALA A 225 -17.11 -24.45 46.29
C ALA A 225 -16.71 -24.31 47.76
#